data_AF-A0A8C5EK02-F1
#
_entry.id   AF-A0A8C5EK02-F1
#
_cell.length_a   1.000
_cell.length_b   1.000
_cell.length_c   1.000
_cell.angle_alpha   90.00
_cell.angle_beta   90.00
_cell.angle_gamma   90.00
#
_symmetry.space_group_name_H-M   'P 1'
#
loop_
_entity.id
_entity.type
_entity.pdbx_description
1 polymer ?
#
loop_
_entity_poly.entity_id
_entity_poly.type
_entity_poly.pdbx_seq_one_letter_code
_entity_poly.pdbx_strand_id
1 'polypeptide(L)'
;MGGKIKSWKKRWFVFDRLKRNFCYYVDKHETKLKGLIYFQAIEEVYYDHLRSATKSPNPSLTFCVKTHDRLYYMVAPTPEAMRIWMDVIVTGAEGYTQFMS
;
A
#
# COMPACT_ATOMS: atom_id res chain seq x y z
N MET A 1 3.37 15.84 6.82
CA MET A 1 3.89 16.40 5.55
C MET A 1 4.17 15.24 4.58
N GLY A 2 3.26 14.98 3.63
CA GLY A 2 3.36 13.86 2.69
C GLY A 2 4.50 14.05 1.69
N GLY A 3 5.40 13.06 1.61
CA GLY A 3 6.60 13.14 0.78
C GLY A 3 6.26 13.26 -0.70
N LYS A 4 6.86 14.25 -1.38
CA LYS A 4 6.82 14.35 -2.85
C LYS A 4 7.33 13.04 -3.46
N ILE A 5 6.55 12.44 -4.37
CA ILE A 5 6.98 11.29 -5.16
C ILE A 5 8.22 11.70 -5.97
N LYS A 6 9.38 11.11 -5.65
CA LYS A 6 10.65 11.36 -6.37
C LYS A 6 10.82 10.43 -7.57
N SER A 7 10.38 9.18 -7.45
CA SER A 7 10.48 8.17 -8.51
C SER A 7 9.58 6.98 -8.19
N TRP A 8 9.08 6.28 -9.21
CA TRP A 8 8.41 5.00 -9.07
C TRP A 8 9.39 3.85 -9.15
N LYS A 9 9.16 2.81 -8.35
CA LYS A 9 10.00 1.62 -8.32
C LYS A 9 9.11 0.39 -8.29
N LYS A 10 9.35 -0.55 -9.20
CA LYS A 10 8.73 -1.88 -9.16
C LYS A 10 9.19 -2.62 -7.89
N ARG A 11 8.25 -3.18 -7.15
CA ARG A 11 8.49 -3.93 -5.91
C ARG A 11 7.60 -5.16 -5.90
N TRP A 12 8.08 -6.19 -5.23
CA TRP A 12 7.28 -7.36 -4.93
C TRP A 12 6.62 -7.16 -3.57
N PHE A 13 5.31 -7.22 -3.52
CA PHE A 13 4.52 -6.94 -2.34
C PHE A 13 3.91 -8.22 -1.82
N VAL A 14 3.93 -8.41 -0.50
CA VAL A 14 3.45 -9.61 0.18
C VAL A 14 2.53 -9.19 1.31
N PHE A 15 1.30 -9.72 1.28
CA PHE A 15 0.34 -9.61 2.38
C PHE A 15 0.55 -10.77 3.34
N ASP A 16 0.86 -10.48 4.61
CA ASP A 16 1.03 -11.51 5.63
C ASP A 16 0.00 -11.29 6.75
N ARG A 17 -1.05 -12.11 6.71
CA ARG A 17 -2.13 -12.07 7.70
C ARG A 17 -1.64 -12.48 9.10
N LEU A 18 -0.74 -13.46 9.19
CA LEU A 18 -0.26 -13.98 10.47
C LEU A 18 0.65 -12.97 11.17
N LYS A 19 1.54 -12.34 10.41
CA LYS A 19 2.41 -11.27 10.92
C LYS A 19 1.74 -9.89 10.95
N ARG A 20 0.46 -9.81 10.54
CA ARG A 20 -0.38 -8.60 10.55
C ARG A 20 0.30 -7.40 9.89
N ASN A 21 0.95 -7.66 8.77
CA ASN A 21 1.63 -6.63 7.99
C ASN A 21 1.58 -6.92 6.50
N PHE A 22 1.86 -5.88 5.74
CA PHE A 22 2.14 -5.98 4.33
C PHE A 22 3.54 -5.44 4.08
N CYS A 23 4.39 -6.24 3.45
CA CYS A 23 5.80 -5.93 3.26
C CYS A 23 6.17 -5.96 1.78
N TYR A 24 7.34 -5.40 1.47
CA TYR A 24 7.79 -5.33 0.08
C TYR A 24 9.29 -5.50 -0.08
N TYR A 25 9.62 -6.21 -1.14
CA TYR A 25 10.96 -6.64 -1.51
C TYR A 25 11.40 -5.99 -2.82
N VAL A 26 12.69 -6.11 -3.13
CA VAL A 26 13.25 -5.67 -4.42
C VAL A 26 12.57 -6.37 -5.58
N ASP A 27 12.39 -7.68 -5.47
CA ASP A 27 11.88 -8.56 -6.53
C ASP A 27 11.12 -9.76 -5.96
N LYS A 28 10.56 -10.58 -6.86
CA LYS A 28 9.70 -11.73 -6.55
C LYS A 28 10.38 -12.89 -5.82
N HIS A 29 11.71 -12.91 -5.81
CA HIS A 29 12.48 -13.93 -5.09
C HIS A 29 12.72 -13.51 -3.64
N GLU A 30 12.11 -12.41 -3.20
CA GLU A 30 12.17 -11.90 -1.83
C GLU A 30 13.61 -11.66 -1.34
N THR A 31 14.52 -11.38 -2.29
CA THR A 31 15.98 -11.28 -2.07
C THR A 31 16.38 -10.26 -1.01
N LYS A 32 15.62 -9.15 -0.91
CA LYS A 32 15.90 -8.08 0.03
C LYS A 32 14.63 -7.32 0.41
N LEU A 33 14.32 -7.35 1.71
CA LEU A 33 13.25 -6.56 2.31
C LEU A 33 13.57 -5.06 2.19
N LYS A 34 12.60 -4.27 1.73
CA LYS A 34 12.72 -2.81 1.53
C LYS A 34 11.85 -2.02 2.49
N GLY A 35 10.76 -2.61 2.96
CA GLY A 35 9.94 -2.05 4.01
C GLY A 35 8.79 -2.97 4.36
N LEU A 36 8.16 -2.63 5.48
CA LEU A 36 6.95 -3.27 5.97
C LEU A 36 6.01 -2.18 6.48
N ILE A 37 4.72 -2.49 6.44
CA ILE A 37 3.65 -1.63 6.93
C ILE A 37 2.77 -2.51 7.80
N TYR A 38 2.81 -2.26 9.12
CA TYR A 38 1.93 -2.94 10.06
C TYR A 38 0.50 -2.49 9.87
N PHE A 39 -0.45 -3.41 9.95
CA PHE A 39 -1.88 -3.08 9.78
C PHE A 39 -2.36 -2.06 10.80
N GLN A 40 -1.88 -2.14 12.05
CA GLN A 40 -2.18 -1.16 13.10
C GLN A 40 -1.75 0.27 12.73
N ALA A 41 -0.73 0.43 11.90
CA ALA A 41 -0.23 1.76 11.54
C ALA A 41 -1.06 2.40 10.41
N ILE A 42 -1.94 1.64 9.75
CA ILE A 42 -2.73 2.09 8.61
C ILE A 42 -3.96 2.83 9.13
N GLU A 43 -4.07 4.10 8.77
CA GLU A 43 -5.23 4.95 9.09
C GLU A 43 -6.29 4.87 8.00
N GLU A 44 -5.85 4.85 6.73
CA GLU A 44 -6.75 4.97 5.59
C GLU A 44 -6.13 4.37 4.32
N VAL A 45 -6.97 3.76 3.48
CA VAL A 45 -6.60 3.30 2.14
C VAL A 45 -7.62 3.87 1.15
N TYR A 46 -7.16 4.63 0.16
CA TYR A 46 -8.06 5.38 -0.73
C TYR A 46 -7.50 5.54 -2.14
N TYR A 47 -8.39 5.79 -3.10
CA TYR A 47 -8.00 6.12 -4.48
C TYR A 47 -7.28 7.47 -4.51
N ASP A 48 -6.20 7.61 -5.30
CA ASP A 48 -5.50 8.90 -5.40
C ASP A 48 -6.34 10.00 -6.07
N HIS A 49 -7.48 9.66 -6.70
CA HIS A 49 -8.39 10.60 -7.38
C HIS A 49 -7.66 11.52 -8.36
N LEU A 50 -6.69 10.98 -9.10
CA LEU A 50 -5.90 11.70 -10.11
C LEU A 50 -5.04 12.86 -9.54
N ARG A 51 -4.88 12.98 -8.22
CA ARG A 51 -4.06 14.03 -7.59
C ARG A 51 -2.58 13.93 -7.97
N SER A 52 -2.11 12.71 -8.21
CA SER A 52 -0.76 12.38 -8.64
C SER A 52 -0.67 12.11 -10.14
N ALA A 53 -1.67 12.54 -10.93
CA ALA A 53 -1.78 12.16 -12.35
C ALA A 53 -0.58 12.52 -13.22
N THR A 54 0.10 13.63 -12.91
CA THR A 54 1.30 14.08 -13.64
C THR A 54 2.56 13.31 -13.26
N LYS A 55 2.53 12.54 -12.17
CA LYS A 55 3.69 11.81 -11.65
C LYS A 55 3.53 10.32 -11.77
N SER A 56 2.30 9.81 -11.67
CA SER A 56 2.03 8.38 -11.70
C SER A 56 2.18 7.80 -13.10
N PRO A 57 2.79 6.61 -13.27
CA PRO A 57 2.81 5.90 -14.54
C PRO A 57 1.40 5.46 -14.99
N ASN A 58 0.47 5.28 -14.05
CA ASN A 58 -0.93 5.00 -14.37
C ASN A 58 -1.87 5.61 -13.30
N PRO A 59 -2.31 6.87 -13.50
CA PRO A 59 -3.10 7.59 -12.51
C PRO A 59 -4.41 6.91 -12.10
N SER A 60 -5.10 6.24 -13.03
CA SER A 60 -6.37 5.56 -12.73
C SER A 60 -6.18 4.28 -11.91
N LEU A 61 -4.97 3.71 -11.90
CA LEU A 61 -4.60 2.54 -11.10
C LEU A 61 -3.77 2.89 -9.86
N THR A 62 -3.78 4.17 -9.47
CA THR A 62 -3.03 4.66 -8.31
C THR A 62 -3.91 4.73 -7.07
N PHE A 63 -3.44 4.11 -5.98
CA PHE A 63 -4.05 4.23 -4.66
C PHE A 63 -3.01 4.63 -3.61
N CYS A 64 -3.54 5.11 -2.49
CA CYS A 64 -2.80 5.60 -1.35
C CYS A 64 -3.02 4.69 -0.15
N VAL A 65 -1.94 4.40 0.58
CA VAL A 65 -1.99 3.80 1.92
C VAL A 65 -1.41 4.83 2.87
N LYS A 66 -2.26 5.41 3.71
CA LYS A 66 -1.87 6.41 4.71
C LYS A 66 -1.62 5.70 6.03
N THR A 67 -0.42 5.90 6.57
CA THR A 67 -0.04 5.49 7.92
C THR A 67 0.16 6.70 8.82
N HIS A 68 0.29 6.48 10.13
CA HIS A 68 0.58 7.53 11.12
C HIS A 68 1.78 8.41 10.73
N ASP A 69 2.80 7.81 10.12
CA ASP A 69 4.10 8.41 9.85
C ASP A 69 4.35 8.70 8.36
N ARG A 70 3.62 8.03 7.45
CA ARG A 70 3.92 8.08 6.02
C ARG A 70 2.72 7.87 5.12
N LEU A 71 2.72 8.58 3.99
CA LEU A 71 1.82 8.31 2.87
C LEU A 71 2.56 7.51 1.79
N TYR A 72 2.04 6.32 1.48
CA TYR A 72 2.52 5.47 0.41
C TYR A 72 1.65 5.61 -0.83
N TYR A 73 2.27 5.86 -1.97
CA TYR A 73 1.60 5.85 -3.27
C TYR A 73 1.95 4.55 -4.00
N MET A 74 0.94 3.84 -4.47
CA MET A 74 1.08 2.53 -5.11
C MET A 74 0.33 2.52 -6.44
N VAL A 75 0.89 1.82 -7.43
CA VAL A 75 0.25 1.62 -8.73
C VAL A 75 0.09 0.13 -8.97
N ALA A 76 -1.14 -0.30 -9.16
CA ALA A 76 -1.47 -1.67 -9.50
C ALA A 76 -1.29 -1.91 -11.02
N PRO A 77 -0.97 -3.15 -11.44
CA PRO A 77 -0.86 -3.48 -12.86
C PRO A 77 -2.22 -3.55 -13.57
N THR A 78 -3.31 -3.83 -12.84
CA THR A 78 -4.67 -3.92 -13.38
C THR A 78 -5.69 -3.37 -12.37
N PRO A 79 -6.91 -2.99 -12.81
CA PRO A 79 -8.00 -2.60 -11.92
C PRO A 79 -8.36 -3.69 -10.90
N GLU A 80 -8.33 -4.96 -11.29
CA GLU A 80 -8.67 -6.10 -10.44
C GLU A 80 -7.63 -6.24 -9.33
N ALA A 81 -6.34 -6.17 -9.69
CA ALA A 81 -5.26 -6.20 -8.70
C ALA A 81 -5.36 -5.02 -7.73
N MET A 82 -5.72 -3.83 -8.21
CA MET A 82 -5.95 -2.66 -7.34
C MET A 82 -7.04 -2.93 -6.31
N ARG A 83 -8.21 -3.40 -6.77
CA ARG A 83 -9.34 -3.71 -5.89
C ARG A 83 -8.96 -4.75 -4.84
N ILE A 84 -8.33 -5.85 -5.27
CA ILE A 84 -7.86 -6.92 -4.36
C ILE A 84 -6.90 -6.35 -3.32
N TRP A 85 -5.89 -5.59 -3.73
CA TRP A 85 -4.92 -5.01 -2.79
C TRP A 85 -5.55 -4.05 -1.80
N MET A 86 -6.42 -3.15 -2.26
CA MET A 86 -7.12 -2.23 -1.36
C MET A 86 -7.99 -2.98 -0.37
N ASP A 87 -8.77 -3.97 -0.84
CA ASP A 87 -9.68 -4.77 -0.02
C ASP A 87 -8.96 -5.53 1.09
N VAL A 88 -7.89 -6.27 0.76
CA VAL A 88 -7.16 -7.05 1.77
C VAL A 88 -6.43 -6.18 2.78
N ILE A 89 -5.93 -5.00 2.37
CA ILE A 89 -5.26 -4.06 3.27
C ILE A 89 -6.27 -3.39 4.21
N VAL A 90 -7.42 -2.93 3.70
CA VAL A 90 -8.51 -2.36 4.51
C VAL A 90 -9.02 -3.39 5.51
N THR A 91 -9.37 -4.59 5.03
CA THR A 91 -9.83 -5.68 5.90
C THR A 91 -8.79 -6.06 6.95
N GLY A 92 -7.51 -6.10 6.56
CA GLY A 92 -6.40 -6.37 7.48
C GLY A 92 -6.24 -5.30 8.58
N ALA A 93 -6.44 -4.02 8.23
CA ALA A 93 -6.39 -2.89 9.15
C ALA A 93 -7.61 -2.79 10.07
N GLU A 94 -8.82 -2.95 9.54
CA GLU A 94 -10.08 -2.93 10.31
C GLU A 94 -10.21 -4.14 11.24
N GLY A 95 -9.73 -5.31 10.82
CA GLY A 95 -9.60 -6.48 11.69
C GLY A 95 -8.66 -6.27 12.88
N TYR A 96 -7.98 -5.14 12.99
CA TYR A 96 -7.25 -4.74 14.19
C TYR A 96 -8.08 -3.87 15.13
N THR A 97 -8.87 -2.93 14.61
CA THR A 97 -9.65 -1.99 15.43
C THR A 97 -10.72 -2.70 16.26
N GLN A 98 -11.31 -3.79 15.73
CA GLN A 98 -12.33 -4.59 16.45
C GLN A 98 -11.79 -5.45 17.61
N PHE A 99 -10.48 -5.70 17.69
CA PHE A 99 -9.89 -6.47 18.80
C PHE A 99 -9.29 -5.58 19.90
N MET A 100 -9.41 -4.26 19.77
CA MET A 100 -8.95 -3.28 20.75
C MET A 100 -10.09 -2.49 21.41
N SER A 101 -11.35 -2.83 21.11
CA SER A 101 -12.55 -2.29 21.78
C SER A 101 -13.07 -3.24 22.84
#